data_AF-A0A6J4L6W9-F1
#
_entry.id   AF-A0A6J4L6W9-F1
#
_cell.length_a   1.000
_cell.length_b   1.000
_cell.length_c   1.000
_cell.angle_alpha   90.00
_cell.angle_beta   90.00
_cell.angle_gamma   90.00
#
_symmetry.space_group_name_H-M   'P 1'
#
loop_
_entity.id
_entity.type
_entity.pdbx_description
1 polymer ?
#
loop_
_entity_poly.entity_id
_entity_poly.type
_entity_poly.pdbx_seq_one_letter_code
_entity_poly.pdbx_strand_id
1 'polypeptide(L)'
;MVDASRSSDQQTTLDAIASLAEEIARVSPECADKALSIIRLLGTLDGKPDKASIEDAIEEQAAGDLSDTTVRNATSAVIRTMRNEV
;
A
#
# COMPACT_ATOMS: atom_id res chain seq x y z
N MET A 1 10.49 7.79 15.11
CA MET A 1 11.00 6.51 14.55
C MET A 1 10.13 5.35 15.06
N VAL A 2 8.81 5.41 14.82
CA VAL A 2 7.82 4.44 15.31
C VAL A 2 6.80 4.08 14.21
N ASP A 3 6.61 4.94 13.20
CA ASP A 3 5.72 4.67 12.05
C ASP A 3 6.25 3.60 11.07
N ALA A 4 7.55 3.61 10.74
CA ALA A 4 8.11 2.69 9.72
C ALA A 4 8.07 1.20 10.13
N SER A 5 8.15 0.92 11.45
CA SER A 5 8.03 -0.45 11.95
C SER A 5 6.59 -0.95 11.93
N ARG A 6 5.63 -0.03 12.14
CA ARG A 6 4.20 -0.35 12.15
C ARG A 6 3.69 -0.69 10.74
N SER A 7 4.19 0.02 9.73
CA SER A 7 3.93 -0.30 8.32
C SER A 7 4.59 -1.62 7.90
N SER A 8 5.81 -1.90 8.36
CA SER A 8 6.51 -3.16 8.09
C SER A 8 5.79 -4.39 8.68
N ASP A 9 5.35 -4.32 9.94
CA ASP A 9 4.63 -5.42 10.60
C ASP A 9 3.23 -5.62 9.97
N GLN A 10 2.59 -4.51 9.57
CA GLN A 10 1.31 -4.55 8.86
C GLN A 10 1.47 -5.18 7.47
N GLN A 11 2.47 -4.78 6.69
CA GLN A 11 2.74 -5.36 5.37
C GLN A 11 3.05 -6.86 5.48
N THR A 12 3.89 -7.23 6.44
CA THR A 12 4.21 -8.64 6.72
C THR A 12 2.95 -9.45 7.04
N THR A 13 2.01 -8.85 7.77
CA THR A 13 0.72 -9.47 8.09
C THR A 13 -0.16 -9.61 6.85
N LEU A 14 -0.23 -8.58 6.00
CA LEU A 14 -1.00 -8.61 4.74
C LEU A 14 -0.44 -9.68 3.79
N ASP A 15 0.88 -9.78 3.65
CA ASP A 15 1.56 -10.78 2.83
C ASP A 15 1.29 -12.20 3.34
N ALA A 16 1.30 -12.40 4.66
CA ALA A 16 0.96 -13.68 5.27
C ALA A 16 -0.49 -14.09 4.99
N ILE A 17 -1.44 -13.15 5.05
CA ILE A 17 -2.85 -13.43 4.74
C ILE A 17 -3.01 -13.75 3.25
N ALA A 18 -2.30 -13.04 2.36
CA ALA A 18 -2.33 -13.30 0.93
C ALA A 18 -1.81 -14.71 0.61
N SER A 19 -0.66 -15.10 1.19
CA SER A 19 -0.08 -16.44 1.05
C SER A 19 -1.03 -17.55 1.50
N LEU A 20 -1.70 -17.37 2.64
CA LEU A 20 -2.71 -18.31 3.13
C LEU A 20 -3.92 -18.41 2.20
N ALA A 21 -4.39 -17.29 1.65
CA ALA A 21 -5.51 -17.29 0.71
C ALA A 21 -5.15 -18.04 -0.59
N GLU A 22 -3.96 -17.84 -1.13
CA GLU A 22 -3.45 -18.58 -2.30
C GLU A 22 -3.34 -20.08 -2.02
N GLU A 23 -2.84 -20.45 -0.84
CA GLU A 23 -2.77 -21.85 -0.42
C GLU A 23 -4.17 -22.49 -0.32
N ILE A 24 -5.15 -21.78 0.24
CA ILE A 24 -6.55 -22.25 0.30
C ILE A 24 -7.11 -22.47 -1.10
N ALA A 25 -6.91 -21.53 -2.03
CA ALA A 25 -7.39 -21.67 -3.41
C ALA A 25 -6.79 -22.88 -4.12
N ARG A 26 -5.53 -23.21 -3.81
CA ARG A 26 -4.80 -24.34 -4.38
C ARG A 26 -5.21 -25.69 -3.79
N VAL A 27 -5.41 -25.76 -2.47
CA VAL A 27 -5.74 -27.02 -1.76
C VAL A 27 -7.23 -27.34 -1.83
N SER A 28 -8.08 -26.31 -1.85
CA SER A 28 -9.54 -26.41 -1.90
C SER A 28 -10.09 -25.54 -3.04
N PRO A 29 -10.17 -26.05 -4.27
CA PRO A 29 -10.72 -25.33 -5.42
C PRO A 29 -12.15 -24.81 -5.20
N GLU A 30 -12.95 -25.49 -4.38
CA GLU A 30 -14.30 -25.07 -3.96
C GLU A 30 -14.30 -23.77 -3.12
N CYS A 31 -13.14 -23.39 -2.58
CA CYS A 31 -12.94 -22.16 -1.81
C CYS A 31 -12.24 -21.06 -2.62
N ALA A 32 -11.90 -21.28 -3.90
CA ALA A 32 -11.14 -20.33 -4.72
C ALA A 32 -11.80 -18.94 -4.80
N ASP A 33 -13.13 -18.87 -4.95
CA ASP A 33 -13.85 -17.59 -5.00
C ASP A 33 -13.76 -16.82 -3.67
N LYS A 34 -13.75 -17.54 -2.55
CA LYS A 34 -13.59 -16.95 -1.20
C LYS A 34 -12.17 -16.46 -0.99
N ALA A 35 -11.17 -17.24 -1.40
CA ALA A 35 -9.77 -16.85 -1.37
C ALA A 35 -9.51 -15.59 -2.21
N LEU A 36 -10.08 -15.51 -3.41
CA LEU A 36 -10.02 -14.31 -4.25
C LEU A 36 -10.70 -13.11 -3.61
N SER A 37 -11.82 -13.33 -2.92
CA SER A 37 -12.50 -12.27 -2.16
C SER A 37 -11.64 -11.73 -1.02
N ILE A 38 -10.89 -12.61 -0.33
CA ILE A 38 -9.92 -12.20 0.71
C ILE A 38 -8.83 -11.33 0.10
N ILE A 39 -8.22 -11.74 -1.02
CA ILE A 39 -7.16 -10.96 -1.70
C ILE A 39 -7.67 -9.57 -2.12
N ARG A 40 -8.89 -9.50 -2.65
CA ARG A 40 -9.51 -8.20 -3.00
C ARG A 40 -9.72 -7.30 -1.78
N LEU A 41 -10.16 -7.87 -0.66
CA LEU A 41 -10.32 -7.12 0.59
C LEU A 41 -8.98 -6.63 1.13
N LEU A 42 -7.91 -7.43 1.04
CA LEU A 42 -6.55 -6.98 1.41
C LEU A 42 -6.13 -5.74 0.62
N GLY A 43 -6.39 -5.71 -0.70
CA GLY A 43 -6.11 -4.52 -1.53
C GLY A 43 -6.89 -3.26 -1.13
N THR A 44 -8.02 -3.40 -0.43
CA THR A 44 -8.75 -2.26 0.15
C THR A 44 -8.17 -1.81 1.50
N LEU A 45 -7.49 -2.72 2.22
CA LEU A 45 -6.84 -2.47 3.51
C LEU A 45 -5.43 -1.91 3.37
N ASP A 46 -4.76 -2.19 2.25
CA ASP A 46 -3.52 -1.53 1.82
C ASP A 46 -3.75 -0.06 1.37
N GLY A 47 -4.94 0.47 1.70
CA GLY A 47 -5.44 1.77 1.31
C GLY A 47 -4.76 2.92 2.04
N LYS A 48 -3.51 3.19 1.67
CA LYS A 48 -2.98 4.52 1.32
C LYS A 48 -1.49 4.34 0.97
N PRO A 49 -1.04 4.74 -0.23
CA PRO A 49 0.38 4.78 -0.53
C PRO A 49 1.09 5.55 0.58
N ASP A 50 2.15 4.95 1.11
CA ASP A 50 2.93 5.58 2.14
C ASP A 50 3.69 6.79 1.58
N LYS A 51 4.22 7.61 2.48
CA LYS A 51 4.91 8.83 2.10
C LYS A 51 6.07 8.56 1.13
N ALA A 52 6.81 7.47 1.34
CA ALA A 52 7.96 7.10 0.52
C ALA A 52 7.52 6.75 -0.91
N SER A 53 6.49 5.92 -1.05
CA SER A 53 5.91 5.55 -2.35
C SER A 53 5.42 6.76 -3.14
N ILE A 54 4.86 7.77 -2.45
CA ILE A 54 4.43 9.03 -3.09
C ILE A 54 5.64 9.88 -3.51
N GLU A 55 6.68 9.99 -2.67
CA GLU A 55 7.92 10.70 -3.03
C GLU A 55 8.61 10.05 -4.23
N ASP A 56 8.77 8.73 -4.21
CA ASP A 56 9.39 7.96 -5.29
C ASP A 56 8.63 8.12 -6.62
N ALA A 57 7.30 8.06 -6.59
CA ALA A 57 6.48 8.25 -7.79
C ALA A 57 6.58 9.69 -8.35
N ILE A 58 6.65 10.70 -7.47
CA ILE A 58 6.82 12.10 -7.89
C ILE A 58 8.20 12.30 -8.49
N GLU A 59 9.25 11.74 -7.88
CA GLU A 59 10.63 11.84 -8.38
C GLU A 59 10.80 11.12 -9.71
N GLU A 60 10.20 9.93 -9.88
CA GLU A 60 10.21 9.18 -11.13
C GLU A 60 9.58 9.97 -12.27
N GLN A 61 8.43 10.61 -12.04
CA GLN A 61 7.76 11.42 -13.05
C GLN A 61 8.45 12.78 -13.28
N ALA A 62 9.05 13.35 -12.25
CA ALA A 62 9.78 14.61 -12.36
C ALA A 62 11.14 14.45 -13.03
N ALA A 63 11.68 13.23 -13.14
CA ALA A 63 13.00 12.95 -13.69
C ALA A 63 14.14 13.82 -13.08
N GLY A 64 13.97 14.25 -11.82
CA GLY A 64 14.90 15.14 -11.12
C GLY A 64 14.75 16.65 -11.42
N ASP A 65 13.75 17.07 -12.20
CA ASP A 65 13.50 18.49 -12.52
C ASP A 65 12.96 19.29 -11.31
N LEU A 66 12.47 18.59 -10.28
CA LEU A 66 11.94 19.20 -9.06
C LEU A 66 12.98 19.16 -7.93
N SER A 67 13.04 20.25 -7.15
CA SER A 67 13.82 20.26 -5.92
C SER A 67 13.20 19.33 -4.85
N ASP A 68 14.02 18.78 -3.96
CA ASP A 68 13.58 17.97 -2.81
C ASP A 68 12.50 18.66 -1.97
N THR A 69 12.60 20.00 -1.85
CA THR A 69 11.60 20.79 -1.12
C THR A 69 10.25 20.77 -1.84
N THR A 70 10.26 20.85 -3.18
CA THR A 70 9.05 20.77 -4.00
C THR A 70 8.43 19.38 -3.91
N VAL A 71 9.23 18.32 -4.00
CA VAL A 71 8.78 16.92 -3.85
C VAL A 71 8.09 16.72 -2.50
N ARG A 72 8.74 17.11 -1.39
CA ARG A 72 8.17 17.01 -0.04
C ARG A 72 6.87 17.80 0.14
N ASN A 73 6.78 18.99 -0.46
CA ASN A 73 5.58 19.81 -0.42
C ASN A 73 4.43 19.15 -1.20
N ALA A 74 4.71 18.61 -2.38
CA ALA A 74 3.74 17.89 -3.21
C ALA A 74 3.23 16.63 -2.49
N THR A 75 4.13 15.81 -1.95
CA THR A 75 3.76 14.64 -1.14
C THR A 75 2.89 15.01 0.05
N SER A 76 3.25 16.08 0.78
CA SER A 76 2.46 16.55 1.93
C SER A 76 1.06 17.03 1.53
N ALA A 77 0.92 17.62 0.34
CA ALA A 77 -0.37 18.02 -0.21
C ALA A 77 -1.24 16.79 -0.56
N VAL A 78 -0.66 15.79 -1.22
CA VAL A 78 -1.35 14.52 -1.55
C VAL A 78 -1.84 13.83 -0.29
N ILE A 79 -0.97 13.63 0.70
CA ILE A 79 -1.34 12.98 1.98
C ILE A 79 -2.46 13.74 2.69
N ARG A 80 -2.44 15.09 2.64
CA ARG A 80 -3.49 15.92 3.24
C ARG A 80 -4.83 15.69 2.54
N THR A 81 -4.85 15.66 1.21
CA THR A 81 -6.07 15.38 0.44
C THR A 81 -6.62 13.98 0.76
N MET A 82 -5.76 12.96 0.76
CA MET A 82 -6.16 11.58 1.10
C MET A 82 -6.66 11.42 2.54
N ARG A 83 -6.30 12.33 3.45
CA ARG A 83 -6.80 12.37 4.83
C ARG A 83 -8.14 13.09 4.96
N ASN A 84 -8.42 14.05 4.08
CA ASN A 84 -9.63 14.86 4.11
C ASN A 84 -10.84 14.21 3.39
N GLU A 85 -10.64 13.13 2.63
CA GLU A 85 -11.72 12.37 1.96
C GLU A 85 -12.43 11.37 2.90
N VAL A 86 -12.57 11.69 4.20
CA VAL A 86 -13.27 10.85 5.20
C VAL A 86 -14.48 11.58 5.75
#